data_AF-A0A7S1H1I9-F1
#
_entry.id   AF-A0A7S1H1I9-F1
#
_cell.length_a   1.000
_cell.length_b   1.000
_cell.length_c   1.000
_cell.angle_alpha   90.00
_cell.angle_beta   90.00
_cell.angle_gamma   90.00
#
_symmetry.space_group_name_H-M   'P 1'
#
loop_
_entity.id
_entity.type
_entity.pdbx_description
1 polymer ?
#
loop_
_entity_poly.entity_id
_entity_poly.type
_entity_poly.pdbx_seq_one_letter_code
_entity_poly.pdbx_strand_id
1 'polypeptide(L)'
;AVCPKRMGPSVRRLYEQGKEVNGAGINASFGVHQDVSGKATDLALGWGVALGSPFMFETTLSSEYKSDIFGERGILLGAVHGIVETLYRRYQRQGMTAEQAFLESSESITGKIVKIISTQGIKAVYDQMNDEDKKTF
;
A
#
# COMPACT_ATOMS: atom_id res chain seq x y z
N ALA A 1 -12.97 13.95 -8.20
CA ALA A 1 -12.61 12.52 -8.13
C ALA A 1 -12.35 12.14 -6.67
N VAL A 2 -12.73 10.93 -6.27
CA VAL A 2 -12.39 10.33 -4.98
C VAL A 2 -11.66 9.02 -5.30
N CYS A 3 -10.43 8.88 -4.81
CA CYS A 3 -9.52 7.82 -5.21
C CYS A 3 -9.02 7.03 -3.98
N PRO A 4 -9.66 5.90 -3.62
CA PRO A 4 -9.19 5.00 -2.58
C PRO A 4 -7.79 4.44 -2.89
N LYS A 5 -6.88 4.50 -1.92
CA LYS A 5 -5.47 4.13 -2.10
C LYS A 5 -5.20 2.64 -1.90
N ARG A 6 -6.16 1.80 -2.30
CA ARG A 6 -6.08 0.34 -2.27
C ARG A 6 -7.11 -0.28 -3.21
N MET A 7 -6.91 -1.56 -3.53
CA MET A 7 -7.80 -2.34 -4.38
C MET A 7 -9.26 -2.39 -3.85
N GLY A 8 -10.22 -2.45 -4.78
CA GLY A 8 -11.66 -2.50 -4.48
C GLY A 8 -12.09 -3.54 -3.45
N PRO A 9 -11.61 -4.81 -3.49
CA PRO A 9 -11.95 -5.81 -2.47
C PRO A 9 -11.56 -5.38 -1.05
N SER A 10 -10.45 -4.65 -0.89
CA SER A 10 -10.03 -4.13 0.42
C SER A 10 -10.94 -3.01 0.91
N VAL A 11 -11.42 -2.15 0.02
CA VAL A 11 -12.39 -1.09 0.35
C VAL A 11 -13.63 -1.71 0.96
N ARG A 12 -14.24 -2.71 0.30
CA ARG A 12 -15.44 -3.35 0.82
C ARG A 12 -15.20 -4.09 2.13
N ARG A 13 -14.14 -4.90 2.20
CA ARG A 13 -13.83 -5.71 3.38
C ARG A 13 -13.61 -4.85 4.63
N LEU A 14 -12.83 -3.77 4.52
CA LEU A 14 -12.56 -2.91 5.66
C LEU A 14 -13.75 -2.01 6.01
N TYR A 15 -14.57 -1.62 5.03
CA TYR A 15 -15.87 -0.97 5.30
C TYR A 15 -16.80 -1.87 6.13
N GLU A 16 -16.87 -3.16 5.81
CA GLU A 16 -17.65 -4.13 6.59
C GLU A 16 -17.11 -4.30 8.00
N GLN A 17 -15.79 -4.40 8.16
CA GLN A 17 -15.14 -4.40 9.48
C GLN A 17 -15.40 -3.11 10.26
N GLY A 18 -15.56 -1.98 9.57
CA GLY A 18 -15.89 -0.67 10.12
C GLY A 18 -17.23 -0.60 10.86
N LYS A 19 -18.11 -1.59 10.65
CA LYS A 19 -19.36 -1.73 11.41
C LYS A 19 -19.12 -2.02 12.88
N GLU A 20 -18.00 -2.68 13.20
CA GLU A 20 -17.63 -3.09 14.56
C GLU A 20 -16.42 -2.32 15.08
N VAL A 21 -15.49 -1.95 14.19
CA VAL A 21 -14.23 -1.28 14.54
C VAL A 21 -14.22 0.13 13.96
N ASN A 22 -14.38 1.14 14.83
CA ASN A 22 -14.32 2.53 14.41
C ASN A 22 -12.97 2.84 13.74
N GLY A 23 -13.00 3.51 12.59
CA GLY A 23 -11.82 3.88 11.82
C GLY A 23 -11.29 2.79 10.88
N ALA A 24 -11.94 1.62 10.76
CA ALA A 24 -11.59 0.65 9.72
C ALA A 24 -12.10 1.11 8.34
N GLY A 25 -11.20 1.14 7.36
CA GLY A 25 -11.48 1.59 6.00
C GLY A 25 -10.21 1.78 5.19
N ILE A 26 -10.34 2.33 3.98
CA ILE A 26 -9.21 2.67 3.11
C ILE A 26 -9.13 4.18 2.97
N ASN A 27 -7.96 4.75 3.26
CA ASN A 27 -7.72 6.17 3.02
C ASN A 27 -7.89 6.50 1.54
N ALA A 28 -8.42 7.67 1.25
CA ALA A 28 -8.60 8.13 -0.12
C ALA A 28 -8.07 9.56 -0.29
N SER A 29 -7.64 9.86 -1.51
CA SER A 29 -7.43 11.25 -1.91
C SER A 29 -8.67 11.77 -2.62
N PHE A 30 -8.89 13.07 -2.61
CA PHE A 30 -9.88 13.70 -3.49
C PHE A 30 -9.29 14.88 -4.24
N GLY A 31 -9.85 15.17 -5.40
CA GLY A 31 -9.51 16.36 -6.17
C GLY A 31 -10.72 16.92 -6.90
N VAL A 32 -10.91 18.23 -6.81
CA VAL A 32 -11.94 18.99 -7.53
C VAL A 32 -11.26 19.66 -8.72
N HIS A 33 -11.55 19.20 -9.93
CA HIS A 33 -11.00 19.81 -11.14
C HIS A 33 -11.70 21.11 -11.53
N GLN A 34 -13.02 21.13 -11.34
CA GLN A 34 -13.88 22.25 -11.64
C GLN A 34 -15.04 22.26 -10.64
N ASP A 35 -15.38 23.43 -10.13
CA ASP A 35 -16.58 23.64 -9.32
C ASP A 35 -17.40 24.78 -9.90
N VAL A 36 -18.55 24.44 -10.47
CA VAL A 36 -19.50 25.40 -11.06
C VAL A 36 -20.61 25.80 -10.10
N SER A 37 -20.70 25.13 -8.95
CA SER A 37 -21.84 25.23 -8.02
C SER A 37 -21.45 25.68 -6.62
N GLY A 38 -20.15 25.69 -6.31
CA GLY A 38 -19.60 25.92 -4.97
C GLY A 38 -19.77 24.74 -4.02
N LYS A 39 -20.17 23.56 -4.53
CA LYS A 39 -20.51 22.36 -3.72
C LYS A 39 -19.60 21.16 -3.99
N ALA A 40 -18.65 21.27 -4.91
CA ALA A 40 -17.91 20.09 -5.38
C ALA A 40 -17.04 19.47 -4.28
N THR A 41 -16.46 20.30 -3.41
CA THR A 41 -15.65 19.83 -2.28
C THR A 41 -16.49 19.04 -1.27
N ASP A 42 -17.63 19.57 -0.84
CA ASP A 42 -18.52 18.89 0.12
C ASP A 42 -19.03 17.56 -0.44
N LEU A 43 -19.38 17.53 -1.74
CA LEU A 43 -19.80 16.29 -2.41
C LEU A 43 -18.66 15.26 -2.47
N ALA A 44 -17.43 15.68 -2.74
CA ALA A 44 -16.27 14.79 -2.76
C ALA A 44 -15.95 14.24 -1.37
N LEU A 45 -15.99 15.09 -0.33
CA LEU A 45 -15.80 14.67 1.06
C LEU A 45 -16.92 13.74 1.51
N GLY A 46 -18.18 14.08 1.24
CA GLY A 46 -19.33 13.23 1.54
C GLY A 46 -19.24 11.86 0.87
N TRP A 47 -18.79 11.80 -0.38
CA TRP A 47 -18.53 10.53 -1.07
C TRP A 47 -17.40 9.74 -0.38
N GLY A 48 -16.29 10.37 -0.02
CA GLY A 48 -15.20 9.72 0.71
C GLY A 48 -15.64 9.13 2.06
N VAL A 49 -16.45 9.87 2.81
CA VAL A 49 -17.06 9.42 4.07
C VAL A 49 -18.01 8.24 3.83
N ALA A 50 -18.85 8.30 2.80
CA ALA A 50 -19.77 7.22 2.46
C ALA A 50 -19.06 5.92 2.01
N LEU A 51 -17.86 6.03 1.45
CA LEU A 51 -16.98 4.89 1.18
C LEU A 51 -16.29 4.33 2.45
N GLY A 52 -16.43 4.99 3.59
CA GLY A 52 -15.78 4.65 4.86
C GLY A 52 -14.30 5.01 4.90
N SER A 53 -13.88 6.07 4.21
CA SER A 53 -12.47 6.49 4.22
C SER A 53 -12.11 7.06 5.60
N PRO A 54 -11.16 6.45 6.36
CA PRO A 54 -10.81 6.94 7.70
C PRO A 54 -10.15 8.31 7.65
N PHE A 55 -9.42 8.59 6.57
CA PHE A 55 -8.78 9.86 6.30
C PHE A 55 -8.88 10.20 4.82
N MET A 56 -9.18 11.46 4.55
CA MET A 56 -9.26 12.06 3.21
C MET A 56 -8.22 13.17 3.11
N PHE A 57 -7.43 13.17 2.03
CA PHE A 57 -6.51 14.26 1.74
C PHE A 57 -6.73 14.84 0.35
N GLU A 58 -6.56 16.15 0.23
CA GLU A 58 -6.74 16.87 -1.02
C GLU A 58 -5.53 16.66 -1.96
N THR A 59 -5.82 16.56 -3.26
CA THR A 59 -4.85 16.49 -4.34
C THR A 59 -5.45 17.11 -5.61
N THR A 60 -4.65 17.19 -6.68
CA THR A 60 -5.16 17.52 -8.01
C THR A 60 -5.30 16.26 -8.85
N LEU A 61 -6.18 16.26 -9.85
CA LEU A 61 -6.26 15.15 -10.82
C LEU A 61 -4.89 14.90 -11.47
N SER A 62 -4.12 15.97 -11.72
CA SER A 62 -2.79 15.83 -12.30
C SER A 62 -1.78 15.13 -11.39
N SER A 63 -1.79 15.43 -10.10
CA SER A 63 -0.90 14.77 -9.15
C SER A 63 -1.34 13.33 -8.92
N GLU A 64 -2.65 13.10 -8.86
CA GLU A 64 -3.27 11.80 -8.64
C GLU A 64 -2.86 10.81 -9.74
N TYR A 65 -3.19 11.08 -11.01
CA TYR A 65 -2.90 10.12 -12.08
C TYR A 65 -1.40 9.86 -12.22
N LYS A 66 -0.55 10.87 -12.01
CA LYS A 66 0.91 10.71 -12.08
C LYS A 66 1.39 9.76 -10.99
N SER A 67 0.96 10.00 -9.75
CA SER A 67 1.38 9.22 -8.60
C SER A 67 0.83 7.79 -8.63
N ASP A 68 -0.41 7.60 -9.09
CA ASP A 68 -1.12 6.33 -9.03
C ASP A 68 -0.62 5.36 -10.10
N ILE A 69 -0.61 5.81 -11.36
CA ILE A 69 -0.07 5.05 -12.52
C ILE A 69 1.40 4.69 -12.31
N PHE A 70 2.18 5.61 -11.74
CA PHE A 70 3.57 5.35 -11.37
C PHE A 70 3.66 4.35 -10.21
N GLY A 71 2.88 4.54 -9.16
CA GLY A 71 2.92 3.72 -7.95
C GLY A 71 2.60 2.25 -8.22
N GLU A 72 1.59 1.96 -9.04
CA GLU A 72 1.21 0.59 -9.42
C GLU A 72 2.29 -0.11 -10.26
N ARG A 73 2.97 0.63 -11.14
CA ARG A 73 4.13 0.11 -11.89
C ARG A 73 5.38 -0.02 -11.00
N GLY A 74 5.49 0.85 -10.02
CA GLY A 74 6.51 0.83 -8.98
C GLY A 74 6.20 -0.20 -7.90
N ILE A 75 6.40 0.20 -6.64
CA ILE A 75 6.44 -0.74 -5.52
C ILE A 75 5.10 -1.40 -5.19
N LEU A 76 3.97 -0.85 -5.62
CA LEU A 76 2.67 -1.40 -5.25
C LEU A 76 2.39 -2.75 -5.94
N LEU A 77 2.86 -2.95 -7.18
CA LEU A 77 2.71 -4.22 -7.90
C LEU A 77 3.95 -4.56 -8.75
N GLY A 78 4.30 -3.74 -9.73
CA GLY A 78 5.29 -4.10 -10.76
C GLY A 78 6.68 -4.38 -10.19
N ALA A 79 7.23 -3.45 -9.41
CA ALA A 79 8.57 -3.60 -8.85
C ALA A 79 8.66 -4.71 -7.81
N VAL A 80 7.67 -4.85 -6.91
CA VAL A 80 7.69 -5.92 -5.90
C VAL A 80 7.61 -7.31 -6.55
N HIS A 81 6.82 -7.47 -7.61
CA HIS A 81 6.81 -8.69 -8.41
C HIS A 81 8.20 -9.01 -8.99
N GLY A 82 8.84 -8.04 -9.64
CA GLY A 82 10.18 -8.21 -10.19
C GLY A 82 11.25 -8.53 -9.14
N ILE A 83 11.17 -7.90 -7.96
CA ILE A 83 12.06 -8.15 -6.82
C ILE A 83 11.92 -9.60 -6.35
N VAL A 84 10.68 -10.03 -6.06
CA VAL A 84 10.39 -11.39 -5.58
C VAL A 84 10.87 -12.43 -6.59
N GLU A 85 10.52 -12.27 -7.86
CA GLU A 85 10.94 -13.17 -8.95
C GLU A 85 12.46 -13.29 -9.07
N THR A 86 13.17 -12.17 -8.91
CA THR A 86 14.63 -12.13 -9.03
C THR A 86 15.31 -12.77 -7.83
N LEU A 87 14.86 -12.46 -6.60
CA LEU A 87 15.37 -13.04 -5.37
C LEU A 87 15.12 -14.55 -5.34
N TYR A 88 13.91 -14.99 -5.69
CA TYR A 88 13.54 -16.40 -5.78
C TYR A 88 14.50 -17.19 -6.69
N ARG A 89 14.73 -16.71 -7.92
CA ARG A 89 15.67 -17.33 -8.86
C ARG A 89 17.12 -17.29 -8.36
N ARG A 90 17.54 -16.19 -7.73
CA ARG A 90 18.89 -16.05 -7.18
C ARG A 90 19.13 -17.07 -6.06
N TYR A 91 18.21 -17.16 -5.11
CA TYR A 91 18.32 -18.07 -3.96
C TYR A 91 18.33 -19.54 -4.36
N GLN A 92 17.52 -19.93 -5.34
CA GLN A 92 17.61 -21.29 -5.90
C GLN A 92 18.96 -21.57 -6.56
N ARG A 93 19.52 -20.62 -7.32
CA ARG A 93 20.88 -20.76 -7.89
C ARG A 93 21.97 -20.87 -6.83
N GLN A 94 21.71 -20.36 -5.62
CA GLN A 94 22.60 -20.48 -4.47
C GLN A 94 22.36 -21.75 -3.64
N GLY A 95 21.45 -22.63 -4.07
CA GLY A 95 21.20 -23.93 -3.47
C GLY A 95 20.04 -23.99 -2.47
N MET A 96 19.27 -22.91 -2.30
CA MET A 96 18.03 -22.98 -1.51
C MET A 96 16.99 -23.84 -2.23
N THR A 97 16.15 -24.55 -1.46
CA THR A 97 14.98 -25.22 -2.02
C THR A 97 13.97 -24.20 -2.55
N ALA A 98 13.07 -24.63 -3.44
CA ALA A 98 11.98 -23.78 -3.93
C ALA A 98 11.12 -23.20 -2.78
N GLU A 99 10.87 -24.00 -1.73
CA GLU A 99 10.12 -23.55 -0.56
C GLU A 99 10.87 -22.47 0.22
N GLN A 100 12.15 -22.71 0.54
CA GLN A 100 13.00 -21.73 1.24
C GLN A 100 13.13 -20.43 0.44
N ALA A 101 13.39 -20.52 -0.87
CA ALA A 101 13.49 -19.35 -1.73
C ALA A 101 12.18 -18.55 -1.77
N PHE A 102 11.01 -19.20 -1.74
CA PHE A 102 9.72 -18.52 -1.68
C PHE A 102 9.52 -17.80 -0.35
N LEU A 103 9.86 -18.47 0.77
CA LEU A 103 9.78 -17.89 2.11
C LEU A 103 10.68 -16.65 2.24
N GLU A 104 11.92 -16.74 1.78
CA GLU A 104 12.90 -15.65 1.87
C GLU A 104 12.65 -14.51 0.88
N SER A 105 11.83 -14.70 -0.15
CA SER A 105 11.50 -13.67 -1.15
C SER A 105 10.10 -13.09 -0.98
N SER A 106 9.05 -13.88 -1.15
CA SER A 106 7.67 -13.40 -1.16
C SER A 106 7.14 -13.21 0.25
N GLU A 107 7.14 -14.26 1.07
CA GLU A 107 6.56 -14.24 2.42
C GLU A 107 7.29 -13.28 3.36
N SER A 108 8.62 -13.16 3.23
CA SER A 108 9.41 -12.21 4.00
C SER A 108 8.91 -10.77 3.80
N ILE A 109 8.65 -10.38 2.54
CA ILE A 109 8.14 -9.06 2.17
C ILE A 109 6.68 -8.90 2.60
N THR A 110 5.77 -9.78 2.16
CA THR A 110 4.32 -9.61 2.37
C THR A 110 3.86 -9.90 3.79
N GLY A 111 4.67 -10.60 4.58
CA GLY A 111 4.41 -10.91 5.98
C GLY A 111 5.11 -9.94 6.92
N LYS A 112 6.33 -10.31 7.36
CA LYS A 112 7.03 -9.63 8.47
C LYS A 112 7.40 -8.19 8.13
N ILE A 113 7.98 -7.95 6.96
CA ILE A 113 8.48 -6.61 6.57
C ILE A 113 7.33 -5.62 6.48
N VAL A 114 6.26 -5.93 5.74
CA VAL A 114 5.08 -5.06 5.63
C VAL A 114 4.43 -4.80 6.99
N LYS A 115 4.36 -5.80 7.88
CA LYS A 115 3.79 -5.61 9.23
C LYS A 115 4.61 -4.64 10.08
N ILE A 116 5.94 -4.75 10.06
CA ILE A 116 6.83 -3.82 10.78
C ILE A 116 6.69 -2.42 10.19
N ILE A 117 6.78 -2.27 8.87
CA ILE A 117 6.66 -0.96 8.21
C ILE A 117 5.31 -0.30 8.54
N SER A 118 4.22 -1.07 8.47
CA SER A 118 2.87 -0.57 8.72
C SER A 118 2.64 -0.06 10.14
N THR A 119 3.41 -0.53 11.14
CA THR A 119 3.16 -0.22 12.56
C THR A 119 4.27 0.60 13.20
N GLN A 120 5.50 0.53 12.68
CA GLN A 120 6.71 1.10 13.27
C GLN A 120 7.60 1.85 12.26
N GLY A 121 7.27 1.81 10.97
CA GLY A 121 8.03 2.46 9.91
C GLY A 121 9.25 1.68 9.42
N ILE A 122 9.87 2.17 8.34
CA ILE A 122 10.94 1.44 7.63
C ILE A 122 12.22 1.29 8.44
N LYS A 123 12.58 2.30 9.25
CA LYS A 123 13.79 2.24 10.09
C LYS A 123 13.72 1.08 11.09
N ALA A 124 12.53 0.76 11.59
CA ALA A 124 12.34 -0.36 12.51
C ALA A 124 12.69 -1.72 11.89
N VAL A 125 12.58 -1.87 10.57
CA VAL A 125 13.03 -3.09 9.87
C VAL A 125 14.53 -3.27 10.06
N TYR A 126 15.31 -2.22 9.79
CA TYR A 126 16.77 -2.24 9.96
C TYR A 126 17.17 -2.37 11.44
N ASP A 127 16.52 -1.61 12.33
CA ASP A 127 16.89 -1.61 13.75
C ASP A 127 16.68 -2.98 14.42
N GLN A 128 15.67 -3.75 13.99
CA GLN A 128 15.34 -5.09 14.50
C GLN A 128 16.24 -6.20 13.95
N MET A 129 17.11 -5.92 12.99
CA MET A 129 18.10 -6.87 12.48
C MET A 129 19.28 -7.03 13.45
N ASN A 130 19.91 -8.21 13.44
CA ASN A 130 21.19 -8.41 14.12
C ASN A 130 22.32 -7.67 13.37
N ASP A 131 23.50 -7.55 13.99
CA ASP A 131 24.62 -6.78 13.43
C ASP A 131 25.18 -7.35 12.13
N GLU A 132 25.00 -8.65 11.87
CA GLU A 132 25.47 -9.27 10.63
C GLU A 132 24.50 -9.00 9.47
N ASP A 133 23.20 -9.14 9.71
CA ASP A 133 22.15 -8.84 8.74
C ASP A 133 22.17 -7.35 8.37
N LYS A 134 22.46 -6.46 9.32
CA LYS A 134 22.61 -5.01 9.07
C LYS A 134 23.74 -4.68 8.09
N LYS A 135 24.78 -5.51 7.99
CA LYS A 135 25.85 -5.31 6.99
C LYS A 135 25.41 -5.70 5.58
N THR A 136 24.40 -6.56 5.48
CA THR A 136 23.90 -7.11 4.22
C THR A 136 22.70 -6.32 3.67
N PHE A 137 21.95 -5.65 4.54
CA PHE A 137 20.83 -4.77 4.19
C PHE A 137 21.28 -3.54 3.38
#